data_AF-W5YW89-F1
#
_entry.id   AF-W5YW89-F1
#
_cell.length_a   1.000
_cell.length_b   1.000
_cell.length_c   1.000
_cell.angle_alpha   90.00
_cell.angle_beta   90.00
_cell.angle_gamma   90.00
#
_symmetry.space_group_name_H-M   'P 1'
#
loop_
_entity.id
_entity.type
_entity.pdbx_description
1 polymer ?
#
loop_
_entity_poly.entity_id
_entity_poly.type
_entity_poly.pdbx_seq_one_letter_code
_entity_poly.pdbx_strand_id
1 'polypeptide(L)'
;MVGLPLADSRNGQLIADHIQKVRRGLDVIAEHRAGNQRYIVVLMPLTDELGLAGYLQRLDDGLREQLGLHASDLVTPQTLQVRNRAQADEWVQAFLFDNQGEHNQGKNSHGQ
;
A
#
# COMPACT_ATOMS: atom_id res chain seq x y z
N MET A 1 -3.45 -3.02 -9.90
CA MET A 1 -2.43 -2.32 -9.10
C MET A 1 -2.96 -2.13 -7.69
N VAL A 2 -2.09 -2.19 -6.69
CA VAL A 2 -2.41 -2.01 -5.27
C VAL A 2 -1.43 -1.01 -4.66
N GLY A 3 -1.92 -0.03 -3.91
CA GLY A 3 -1.15 0.95 -3.16
C GLY A 3 -1.39 0.79 -1.67
N LEU A 4 -0.32 0.72 -0.88
CA LEU A 4 -0.35 0.56 0.57
C LEU A 4 0.48 1.66 1.24
N PRO A 5 -0.17 2.64 1.89
CA PRO A 5 0.52 3.56 2.79
C PRO A 5 0.78 2.86 4.13
N LEU A 6 2.02 2.88 4.59
CA LEU A 6 2.49 2.19 5.79
C LEU A 6 3.29 3.17 6.65
N ALA A 7 2.99 3.24 7.94
CA ALA A 7 3.81 4.01 8.86
C ALA A 7 5.26 3.48 8.85
N ASP A 8 6.26 4.37 8.82
CA ASP A 8 7.69 3.99 8.86
C ASP A 8 8.09 3.55 10.29
N SER A 9 7.58 2.38 10.66
CA SER A 9 7.66 1.76 11.97
C SER A 9 8.05 0.29 11.81
N ARG A 10 8.29 -0.41 12.93
CA ARG A 10 8.56 -1.85 12.90
C ARG A 10 7.44 -2.64 12.23
N ASN A 11 6.17 -2.29 12.50
CA ASN A 11 5.03 -2.97 11.88
C ASN A 11 4.95 -2.68 10.38
N GLY A 12 5.19 -1.44 9.97
CA GLY A 12 5.27 -1.09 8.54
C GLY A 12 6.39 -1.83 7.82
N GLN A 13 7.54 -2.02 8.45
CA GLN A 13 8.62 -2.84 7.91
C GLN A 13 8.20 -4.31 7.76
N LEU A 14 7.54 -4.89 8.77
CA LEU A 14 7.08 -6.28 8.71
C LEU A 14 6.05 -6.49 7.60
N ILE A 15 5.15 -5.53 7.39
CA ILE A 15 4.20 -5.56 6.28
C ILE A 15 4.93 -5.45 4.94
N ALA A 16 5.89 -4.53 4.82
CA ALA A 16 6.69 -4.38 3.61
C ALA A 16 7.46 -5.67 3.26
N ASP A 17 8.07 -6.31 4.25
CA ASP A 17 8.78 -7.58 4.09
C ASP A 17 7.83 -8.70 3.65
N HIS A 18 6.61 -8.74 4.20
CA HIS A 18 5.60 -9.71 3.80
C HIS A 18 5.11 -9.49 2.37
N ILE A 19 4.87 -8.24 1.96
CA ILE A 19 4.51 -7.88 0.57
C ILE A 19 5.58 -8.40 -0.40
N GLN A 20 6.86 -8.24 -0.08
CA GLN A 20 7.95 -8.78 -0.89
C GLN A 20 7.94 -10.32 -0.97
N LYS A 21 7.60 -11.01 0.12
CA LYS A 21 7.53 -12.48 0.17
C LYS A 21 6.36 -13.04 -0.64
N VAL A 22 5.20 -12.38 -0.66
CA VAL A 22 4.01 -12.86 -1.37
C VAL A 22 3.99 -12.48 -2.86
N ARG A 23 4.99 -11.73 -3.34
CA ARG A 23 5.21 -11.39 -4.75
C ARG A 23 5.23 -12.64 -5.64
N ARG A 24 4.54 -12.62 -6.79
CA ARG A 24 4.52 -13.77 -7.72
C ARG A 24 4.87 -13.35 -9.15
N GLY A 25 5.47 -14.27 -9.89
CA GLY A 25 5.60 -14.19 -11.35
C GLY A 25 6.08 -12.83 -11.87
N LEU A 26 5.14 -12.08 -12.45
CA LEU A 26 5.38 -10.80 -13.13
C LEU A 26 5.11 -9.57 -12.25
N ASP A 27 4.76 -9.76 -10.97
CA ASP A 27 4.45 -8.67 -10.06
C ASP A 27 5.68 -7.75 -9.89
N VAL A 28 5.45 -6.45 -10.01
CA VAL A 28 6.47 -5.41 -9.80
C VAL A 28 6.10 -4.64 -8.54
N ILE A 29 7.08 -4.50 -7.64
CA ILE A 29 6.91 -3.76 -6.39
C ILE A 29 7.82 -2.54 -6.42
N ALA A 30 7.24 -1.37 -6.16
CA ALA A 30 7.96 -0.12 -5.95
C ALA A 30 7.70 0.40 -4.53
N GLU A 31 8.72 1.01 -3.94
CA GLU A 31 8.65 1.63 -2.62
C GLU A 31 9.09 3.09 -2.72
N HIS A 32 8.33 3.99 -2.09
CA HIS A 32 8.66 5.38 -1.90
C HIS A 32 8.54 5.74 -0.43
N ARG A 33 9.46 6.56 0.10
CA ARG A 33 9.40 7.04 1.48
C ARG A 33 9.29 8.54 1.48
N ALA A 34 8.35 9.06 2.27
CA ALA A 34 8.14 10.49 2.46
C ALA A 34 7.73 10.76 3.91
N GLY A 35 8.53 11.56 4.62
CA GLY A 35 8.34 11.81 6.05
C GLY A 35 8.42 10.52 6.87
N ASN A 36 7.40 10.28 7.71
CA ASN A 36 7.27 9.06 8.52
C ASN A 36 6.34 8.01 7.88
N GLN A 37 6.19 8.07 6.56
CA GLN A 37 5.34 7.18 5.78
C GLN A 37 6.15 6.49 4.68
N ARG A 38 5.78 5.25 4.42
CA ARG A 38 6.26 4.39 3.36
C ARG A 38 5.10 4.01 2.47
N TYR A 39 5.21 4.31 1.19
CA TYR A 39 4.20 4.01 0.19
C TYR A 39 4.72 2.86 -0.67
N ILE A 40 3.98 1.74 -0.67
CA ILE A 40 4.29 0.58 -1.51
C ILE A 40 3.27 0.48 -2.61
N VAL A 41 3.73 0.34 -3.85
CA VAL A 41 2.90 0.08 -5.02
C VAL A 41 3.23 -1.30 -5.57
N VAL A 42 2.21 -2.14 -5.72
CA VAL A 42 2.30 -3.45 -6.35
C VAL A 42 1.52 -3.42 -7.67
N LEU A 43 2.25 -3.50 -8.77
CA LEU A 43 1.69 -3.75 -10.08
C LEU A 43 1.62 -5.26 -10.30
N MET A 44 0.42 -5.77 -10.57
CA MET A 44 0.17 -7.18 -10.88
C MET A 44 -0.30 -7.28 -12.33
N PRO A 45 0.59 -7.55 -13.30
CA PRO A 45 0.21 -7.68 -14.70
C PRO A 45 -0.73 -8.88 -14.91
N LEU A 46 -1.61 -8.78 -15.91
CA LEU A 46 -2.50 -9.89 -16.32
C LEU A 46 -3.36 -10.46 -15.18
N THR A 47 -3.65 -9.63 -14.18
CA THR A 47 -4.39 -10.02 -12.98
C THR A 47 -5.77 -9.38 -13.01
N ASP A 48 -6.80 -10.20 -12.90
CA ASP A 48 -8.18 -9.78 -12.81
C ASP A 48 -8.60 -9.48 -11.35
N GLU A 49 -9.88 -9.23 -11.14
CA GLU A 49 -10.43 -8.94 -9.80
C GLU A 49 -10.33 -10.14 -8.85
N LEU A 50 -10.48 -11.37 -9.36
CA LEU A 50 -10.36 -12.58 -8.54
C LEU A 50 -8.91 -12.79 -8.10
N GLY A 51 -7.96 -12.60 -9.00
CA GLY A 51 -6.53 -12.65 -8.69
C GLY A 51 -6.11 -11.58 -7.68
N LEU A 52 -6.67 -10.36 -7.80
CA LEU A 52 -6.49 -9.29 -6.82
C LEU A 52 -7.07 -9.67 -5.45
N ALA A 53 -8.30 -10.17 -5.39
CA ALA A 53 -8.92 -10.61 -4.14
C ALA A 53 -8.07 -11.71 -3.47
N GLY A 54 -7.59 -12.68 -4.24
CA GLY A 54 -6.69 -13.71 -3.73
C GLY A 54 -5.33 -13.18 -3.27
N TYR A 55 -4.80 -12.13 -3.90
CA TYR A 55 -3.59 -11.45 -3.41
C TYR A 55 -3.83 -10.78 -2.05
N LEU A 56 -4.92 -10.01 -1.92
CA LEU A 56 -5.27 -9.34 -0.67
C LEU A 56 -5.52 -10.33 0.46
N GLN A 57 -6.15 -11.46 0.17
CA GLN A 57 -6.35 -12.53 1.14
C GLN A 57 -5.02 -13.12 1.63
N ARG A 58 -4.08 -13.44 0.73
CA ARG A 58 -2.75 -13.95 1.13
C ARG A 58 -1.94 -12.93 1.93
N LEU A 59 -2.13 -11.65 1.61
CA LEU A 59 -1.53 -10.58 2.39
C LEU A 59 -2.08 -10.60 3.81
N ASP A 60 -3.40 -10.63 3.98
CA ASP A 60 -4.07 -10.67 5.29
C ASP A 60 -3.72 -11.94 6.09
N ASP A 61 -3.82 -13.12 5.47
CA ASP A 61 -3.54 -14.40 6.11
C ASP A 61 -2.11 -14.43 6.68
N GLY A 62 -1.12 -14.00 5.90
CA GLY A 62 0.26 -14.02 6.37
C GLY A 62 0.59 -12.94 7.41
N LEU A 63 -0.07 -11.77 7.37
CA LEU A 63 0.06 -10.77 8.45
C LEU A 63 -0.58 -11.28 9.74
N ARG A 64 -1.73 -11.95 9.64
CA ARG A 64 -2.40 -12.56 10.78
C ARG A 64 -1.55 -13.65 11.40
N GLU A 65 -0.98 -14.53 10.60
CA GLU A 65 -0.11 -15.62 11.08
C GLU A 65 1.18 -15.11 11.73
N GLN A 66 1.82 -14.07 11.16
CA GLN A 66 3.12 -13.58 11.63
C GLN A 66 3.01 -12.57 12.78
N LEU A 67 1.96 -11.75 12.78
CA LEU A 67 1.85 -10.58 13.66
C LEU A 67 0.61 -10.63 14.57
N GLY A 68 -0.33 -11.54 14.32
CA GLY A 68 -1.62 -11.55 15.01
C GLY A 68 -2.51 -10.36 14.64
N LEU A 69 -2.25 -9.70 13.50
CA LEU A 69 -2.94 -8.48 13.07
C LEU A 69 -3.62 -8.70 11.73
N HIS A 70 -4.78 -8.07 11.53
CA HIS A 70 -5.40 -8.00 10.20
C HIS A 70 -4.78 -6.85 9.39
N ALA A 71 -4.58 -7.07 8.09
CA ALA A 71 -4.13 -6.05 7.16
C ALA A 71 -5.06 -4.83 7.21
N SER A 72 -6.38 -5.07 7.27
CA SER A 72 -7.41 -4.03 7.35
C SER A 72 -7.27 -3.10 8.54
N ASP A 73 -6.68 -3.57 9.64
CA ASP A 73 -6.51 -2.80 10.86
C ASP A 73 -5.27 -1.88 10.79
N LEU A 74 -4.37 -2.16 9.84
CA LEU A 74 -3.08 -1.48 9.72
C LEU A 74 -3.00 -0.60 8.47
N VAL A 75 -3.70 -0.98 7.41
CA VAL A 75 -3.69 -0.30 6.13
C VAL A 75 -4.97 -0.59 5.36
N THR A 76 -5.51 0.43 4.70
CA THR A 76 -6.55 0.25 3.69
C THR A 76 -5.90 0.29 2.32
N PRO A 77 -5.82 -0.84 1.60
CA PRO A 77 -5.23 -0.87 0.27
C PRO A 77 -6.07 -0.05 -0.72
N GLN A 78 -5.42 0.82 -1.49
CA GLN A 78 -6.02 1.48 -2.64
C GLN A 78 -5.78 0.62 -3.88
N THR A 79 -6.79 0.41 -4.72
CA THR A 79 -6.66 -0.47 -5.90
C THR A 79 -7.03 0.25 -7.18
N LEU A 80 -6.35 -0.12 -8.27
CA LEU A 80 -6.62 0.37 -9.62
C LEU A 80 -6.54 -0.77 -10.62
N GLN A 81 -7.60 -0.96 -11.41
CA GLN A 81 -7.55 -1.76 -12.63
C GLN A 81 -7.01 -0.90 -13.78
N VAL A 82 -5.81 -1.23 -14.25
CA VAL A 82 -5.09 -0.43 -15.26
C VAL A 82 -5.74 -0.64 -16.63
N ARG A 83 -6.41 0.39 -17.15
CA ARG A 83 -7.01 0.36 -18.49
C ARG A 83 -6.13 1.00 -19.56
N ASN A 84 -5.35 2.01 -19.16
CA ASN A 84 -4.39 2.69 -20.01
C ASN A 84 -3.26 3.27 -19.16
N ARG A 85 -2.18 3.70 -19.84
CA ARG A 85 -0.99 4.23 -19.17
C ARG A 85 -1.25 5.56 -18.46
N ALA A 86 -1.95 6.50 -19.09
CA ALA A 86 -2.19 7.82 -18.51
C ALA A 86 -2.88 7.74 -17.14
N GLN A 87 -3.91 6.88 -17.03
CA GLN A 87 -4.61 6.61 -15.79
C GLN A 87 -3.68 6.00 -14.71
N ALA A 88 -2.80 5.08 -15.11
CA ALA A 88 -1.85 4.48 -14.18
C ALA A 88 -0.83 5.52 -13.68
N ASP A 89 -0.32 6.36 -14.58
CA ASP A 89 0.64 7.42 -14.25
C ASP A 89 -0.02 8.44 -13.30
N GLU A 90 -1.23 8.91 -13.59
CA GLU A 90 -2.00 9.82 -12.71
C GLU A 90 -2.24 9.22 -11.32
N TRP A 91 -2.68 7.96 -11.27
CA TRP A 91 -2.95 7.30 -10.01
C TRP A 91 -1.69 7.10 -9.17
N VAL A 92 -0.56 6.72 -9.79
CA VAL A 92 0.73 6.57 -9.08
C VAL A 92 1.21 7.92 -8.56
N GLN A 93 1.09 8.99 -9.37
CA GLN A 93 1.46 10.33 -8.94
C GLN A 93 0.62 10.77 -7.73
N ALA A 94 -0.70 10.64 -7.81
CA ALA A 94 -1.59 10.97 -6.71
C ALA A 94 -1.31 10.14 -5.46
N PHE A 95 -1.10 8.82 -5.64
CA PHE A 95 -0.87 7.90 -4.53
C PHE A 95 0.43 8.20 -3.78
N LEU A 96 1.52 8.45 -4.51
CA LEU A 96 2.86 8.62 -3.93
C LEU A 96 3.14 10.05 -3.46
N PHE A 97 2.57 11.06 -4.11
CA PHE A 97 2.96 12.46 -3.91
C PHE A 97 1.83 13.36 -3.40
N ASP A 98 0.56 13.12 -3.78
CA ASP A 98 -0.54 14.02 -3.39
C ASP A 98 -1.14 13.66 -2.02
N ASN A 99 -1.04 12.40 -1.60
CA ASN A 99 -1.43 11.95 -0.25
C ASN A 99 -0.52 12.47 0.88
N GLN A 100 0.44 13.36 0.57
CA GLN A 100 1.30 14.02 1.55
C GLN A 100 0.59 15.16 2.31
N GLY A 101 -0.60 15.59 1.86
CA GLY A 101 -1.31 16.75 2.40
C GLY A 101 -2.18 16.50 3.64
N GLU A 102 -2.67 15.28 3.88
CA GLU A 102 -3.70 15.06 4.92
C GLU A 102 -3.13 14.89 6.34
N HIS A 103 -1.86 14.51 6.49
CA HIS A 103 -1.27 14.27 7.81
C HIS A 103 -0.72 15.52 8.52
N ASN A 104 -0.76 16.71 7.90
CA ASN A 104 -0.20 17.95 8.48
C ASN A 104 -1.26 18.93 9.05
N GLN A 105 -2.56 18.58 9.08
CA GLN A 105 -3.62 19.45 9.61
C GLN A 105 -4.13 19.08 11.03
N GLY A 106 -3.38 18.29 11.79
CA GLY A 106 -3.77 17.87 13.16
C GLY A 106 -3.11 18.64 14.32
N LYS A 107 -2.25 19.63 14.07
CA LYS A 107 -1.56 20.41 15.12
C LYS A 107 -1.54 21.89 14.77
N ASN A 108 -2.67 22.58 14.93
CA ASN A 108 -2.72 24.03 15.18
C ASN A 108 -4.14 24.46 15.56
N SER A 109 -4.58 24.06 16.75
CA SER A 109 -5.72 24.68 17.41
C SER A 109 -5.80 24.20 18.86
N HIS A 110 -4.89 24.66 19.71
CA HIS A 110 -5.09 24.83 21.16
C HIS A 110 -3.98 25.74 21.73
N GLY A 111 -4.37 26.89 22.30
CA GLY A 111 -3.54 27.86 23.01
C GLY A 111 -2.99 28.96 22.09
N GLN A 112 -3.31 30.24 22.25
CA GLN A 112 -3.74 31.01 23.43
C GLN A 112 -4.83 32.02 23.04
#